data_AF-A0A848U9H5-F1
#
_entry.id   AF-A0A848U9H5-F1
#
_cell.length_a   1.000
_cell.length_b   1.000
_cell.length_c   1.000
_cell.angle_alpha   90.00
_cell.angle_beta   90.00
_cell.angle_gamma   90.00
#
_symmetry.space_group_name_H-M   'P 1'
#
loop_
_entity.id
_entity.type
_entity.pdbx_description
1 polymer ?
#
loop_
_entity_poly.entity_id
_entity_poly.type
_entity_poly.pdbx_seq_one_letter_code
_entity_poly.pdbx_strand_id
1 'polypeptide(L)'
;MVRAFAEAGFNKFHLDASMRCADDPEALDEEEIARRAARLAQTIEEVCRNRQGSAPVYIIGTEVPPPGGANHALDDVLPTDPEAALNTIATHRRVFHEAGLNEAFARVVALVVQPGVEFGDVNVHQYKPENAKGLAKVLESEPSLCFEAHSTDYQSADSLERLARDGYRIQKVGPWLSFAMREALYSLDSIASELDPEYPPRSLMSAMESLMLEQPENWQDHYSGTDREQYLSRHYSYSDRIRYYWTSSKADEAVTRLLKTLSGHVIPETLISQYLPACWQRSMGNSLSAEALILDTIELALMNYPTPNPLTTA
;
A
#
# COMPACT_ATOMS: atom_id res chain seq x y z
N MET A 1 8.16 -15.83 12.76
CA MET A 1 7.32 -15.22 11.70
C MET A 1 7.57 -15.83 10.33
N VAL A 2 8.73 -15.64 9.69
CA VAL A 2 8.97 -16.08 8.29
C VAL A 2 8.71 -17.58 8.02
N ARG A 3 9.02 -18.44 9.00
CA ARG A 3 8.66 -19.87 8.97
C ARG A 3 7.16 -20.09 8.76
N ALA A 4 6.32 -19.41 9.54
CA ALA A 4 4.87 -19.54 9.45
C ALA A 4 4.31 -19.05 8.11
N PHE A 5 4.86 -17.95 7.56
CA PHE A 5 4.49 -17.49 6.20
C PHE A 5 4.88 -18.50 5.12
N ALA A 6 6.08 -19.09 5.22
CA ALA A 6 6.53 -20.14 4.31
C ALA A 6 5.66 -21.40 4.40
N GLU A 7 5.31 -21.84 5.63
CA GLU A 7 4.41 -22.97 5.89
C GLU A 7 2.98 -22.71 5.38
N ALA A 8 2.50 -21.46 5.49
CA ALA A 8 1.20 -21.02 4.97
C ALA A 8 1.17 -20.89 3.44
N GLY A 9 2.32 -21.02 2.78
CA GLY A 9 2.40 -21.15 1.34
C GLY A 9 2.77 -19.86 0.58
N PHE A 10 3.20 -18.81 1.27
CA PHE A 10 3.70 -17.58 0.65
C PHE A 10 4.95 -17.89 -0.19
N ASN A 11 5.06 -17.21 -1.34
CA ASN A 11 6.16 -17.43 -2.29
C ASN A 11 6.97 -16.16 -2.61
N LYS A 12 6.58 -15.00 -2.10
CA LYS A 12 7.30 -13.72 -2.24
C LYS A 12 7.60 -13.18 -0.85
N PHE A 13 8.88 -12.99 -0.53
CA PHE A 13 9.33 -12.57 0.79
C PHE A 13 10.18 -11.30 0.67
N HIS A 14 9.71 -10.21 1.29
CA HIS A 14 10.55 -9.03 1.52
C HIS A 14 11.29 -9.23 2.85
N LEU A 15 12.62 -9.30 2.76
CA LEU A 15 13.53 -9.54 3.87
C LEU A 15 14.05 -8.20 4.39
N ASP A 16 13.28 -7.57 5.26
CA ASP A 16 13.69 -6.34 5.93
C ASP A 16 13.98 -6.61 7.41
N ALA A 17 15.23 -6.39 7.79
CA ALA A 17 15.69 -6.42 9.17
C ALA A 17 16.59 -5.21 9.49
N SER A 18 16.29 -4.08 8.83
CA SER A 18 17.00 -2.80 8.95
C SER A 18 16.66 -2.02 10.21
N MET A 19 15.52 -2.34 10.83
CA MET A 19 15.06 -1.67 12.06
C MET A 19 15.82 -2.18 13.27
N ARG A 20 16.23 -1.24 14.14
CA ARG A 20 16.91 -1.54 15.40
C ARG A 20 16.00 -2.28 16.40
N CYS A 21 16.56 -3.25 17.10
CA CYS A 21 16.01 -3.86 18.31
C CYS A 21 16.45 -3.07 19.55
N ALA A 22 15.91 -3.41 20.72
CA ALA A 22 16.18 -2.70 21.97
C ALA A 22 17.64 -2.77 22.44
N ASP A 23 18.36 -3.82 22.02
CA ASP A 23 19.76 -4.11 22.33
C ASP A 23 20.73 -3.76 21.20
N ASP A 24 20.23 -3.18 20.11
CA ASP A 24 21.07 -2.76 18.98
C ASP A 24 21.82 -1.45 19.24
N PRO A 25 22.93 -1.23 18.52
CA PRO A 25 23.54 0.10 18.44
C PRO A 25 22.56 1.12 17.84
N GLU A 26 22.84 2.40 18.07
CA GLU A 26 22.00 3.50 17.56
C GLU A 26 21.86 3.49 16.03
N ALA A 27 22.92 3.10 15.33
CA ALA A 27 22.89 2.82 13.89
C ALA A 27 23.32 1.38 13.66
N LEU A 28 22.50 0.62 12.92
CA LEU A 28 22.89 -0.70 12.41
C LEU A 28 23.80 -0.53 11.21
N ASP A 29 24.87 -1.33 11.16
CA ASP A 29 25.69 -1.42 9.96
C ASP A 29 25.00 -2.28 8.88
N GLU A 30 25.27 -1.97 7.62
CA GLU A 30 24.67 -2.64 6.45
C GLU A 30 24.93 -4.16 6.44
N GLU A 31 26.07 -4.58 6.98
CA GLU A 31 26.45 -5.99 7.03
C GLU A 31 25.59 -6.77 8.02
N GLU A 32 25.28 -6.20 9.18
CA GLU A 32 24.40 -6.80 10.17
C GLU A 32 22.96 -6.89 9.66
N ILE A 33 22.48 -5.86 8.94
CA ILE A 33 21.18 -5.91 8.24
C ILE A 33 21.16 -7.08 7.25
N ALA A 34 22.19 -7.20 6.41
CA ALA A 34 22.31 -8.29 5.46
C ALA A 34 22.43 -9.68 6.14
N ARG A 35 23.13 -9.80 7.27
CA ARG A 35 23.22 -11.05 8.05
C ARG A 35 21.87 -11.45 8.65
N ARG A 36 21.09 -10.48 9.13
CA ARG A 36 19.72 -10.71 9.58
C ARG A 36 18.84 -11.19 8.43
N ALA A 37 18.89 -10.52 7.27
CA ALA A 37 18.15 -10.93 6.08
C ALA A 37 18.53 -12.35 5.63
N ALA A 38 19.81 -12.71 5.63
CA ALA A 38 20.29 -14.05 5.30
C ALA A 38 19.75 -15.12 6.27
N ARG A 39 19.69 -14.85 7.57
CA ARG A 39 19.07 -15.77 8.57
C ARG A 39 17.58 -15.98 8.31
N LEU A 40 16.86 -14.93 7.91
CA LEU A 40 15.45 -15.04 7.52
C LEU A 40 15.29 -15.90 6.25
N ALA A 41 16.11 -15.65 5.23
CA ALA A 41 16.14 -16.44 4.00
C ALA A 41 16.43 -17.93 4.29
N GLN A 42 17.44 -18.24 5.10
CA GLN A 42 17.77 -19.61 5.48
C GLN A 42 16.57 -20.34 6.11
N THR A 43 15.85 -19.67 7.00
CA THR A 43 14.65 -20.23 7.64
C THR A 43 13.55 -20.54 6.61
N ILE A 44 13.37 -19.67 5.61
CA ILE A 44 12.40 -19.88 4.51
C ILE A 44 12.83 -21.05 3.62
N GLU A 45 14.12 -21.10 3.25
CA GLU A 45 14.69 -22.18 2.44
C GLU A 45 14.55 -23.56 3.10
N GLU A 46 14.76 -23.65 4.42
CA GLU A 46 14.55 -24.89 5.17
C GLU A 46 13.12 -25.43 5.07
N VAL A 47 12.13 -24.54 5.17
CA VAL A 47 10.71 -24.90 5.06
C VAL A 47 10.39 -25.31 3.62
N CYS A 48 10.88 -24.54 2.65
CA CYS A 48 10.52 -24.71 1.24
C CYS A 48 11.26 -25.86 0.54
N ARG A 49 12.37 -26.39 1.10
CA ARG A 49 13.23 -27.41 0.46
C ARG A 49 12.47 -28.62 -0.10
N ASN A 50 11.45 -29.09 0.62
CA ASN A 50 10.68 -30.28 0.24
C ASN A 50 9.23 -29.94 -0.17
N ARG A 51 8.91 -28.66 -0.33
CA ARG A 51 7.56 -28.22 -0.68
C ARG A 51 7.31 -28.45 -2.17
N GLN A 52 6.15 -28.97 -2.51
CA GLN A 52 5.68 -28.98 -3.89
C GLN A 52 5.17 -27.58 -4.26
N GLY A 53 5.70 -26.99 -5.33
CA GLY A 53 5.30 -25.67 -5.82
C GLY A 53 6.48 -24.81 -6.27
N SER A 54 6.20 -23.54 -6.57
CA SER A 54 7.23 -22.57 -6.94
C SER A 54 8.18 -22.29 -5.79
N ALA A 55 9.48 -22.16 -6.10
CA ALA A 55 10.48 -21.73 -5.14
C ALA A 55 10.18 -20.29 -4.64
N PRO A 56 10.56 -19.95 -3.40
CA PRO A 56 10.40 -18.59 -2.89
C PRO A 56 11.28 -17.61 -3.68
N VAL A 57 10.73 -16.43 -3.94
CA VAL A 57 11.47 -15.27 -4.43
C VAL A 57 11.63 -14.24 -3.33
N TYR A 58 12.73 -13.49 -3.39
CA TYR A 58 13.15 -12.58 -2.33
C TYR A 58 13.23 -11.16 -2.83
N ILE A 59 12.97 -10.24 -1.90
CA ILE A 59 13.19 -8.81 -2.06
C ILE A 59 14.01 -8.36 -0.85
N ILE A 60 14.99 -7.50 -1.08
CA ILE A 60 15.87 -6.96 -0.05
C ILE A 60 15.79 -5.44 -0.03
N GLY A 61 16.45 -4.83 0.95
CA GLY A 61 16.45 -3.38 1.13
C GLY A 61 15.22 -2.88 1.87
N THR A 62 15.20 -1.57 2.10
CA THR A 62 14.14 -0.84 2.79
C THR A 62 14.07 0.56 2.20
N GLU A 63 12.91 1.17 2.27
CA GLU A 63 12.72 2.59 2.04
C GLU A 63 13.24 3.39 3.23
N VAL A 64 14.11 4.37 2.97
CA VAL A 64 14.59 5.31 3.98
C VAL A 64 14.24 6.73 3.52
N PRO A 65 13.45 7.50 4.29
CA PRO A 65 12.81 7.12 5.57
C PRO A 65 11.70 6.06 5.39
N PRO A 66 11.30 5.35 6.47
CA PRO A 66 10.21 4.38 6.43
C PRO A 66 8.89 5.00 5.90
N PRO A 67 8.00 4.20 5.27
CA PRO A 67 6.81 4.66 4.61
C PRO A 67 5.68 4.83 5.62
N GLY A 68 4.70 5.67 5.29
CA GLY A 68 3.43 5.73 6.03
C GLY A 68 3.02 7.10 6.54
N GLY A 69 3.28 8.15 5.77
CA GLY A 69 2.84 9.51 6.08
C GLY A 69 3.82 10.19 7.01
N ALA A 70 4.79 10.90 6.43
CA ALA A 70 5.65 11.78 7.19
C ALA A 70 4.79 12.84 7.90
N ASN A 71 4.95 12.98 9.23
CA ASN A 71 4.38 14.09 10.02
C ASN A 71 5.01 15.46 9.67
N HIS A 72 5.80 15.53 8.60
CA HIS A 72 6.49 16.73 8.13
C HIS A 72 6.06 17.02 6.71
N ALA A 73 5.90 18.30 6.38
CA ALA A 73 5.66 18.74 5.01
C ALA A 73 6.62 18.00 4.06
N LEU A 74 6.09 17.36 3.03
CA LEU A 74 6.80 16.56 2.01
C LEU A 74 7.68 17.44 1.10
N ASP A 75 8.39 18.41 1.67
CA ASP A 75 9.01 19.47 0.90
C ASP A 75 10.12 18.93 -0.01
N ASP A 76 10.79 17.82 0.36
CA ASP A 76 11.67 17.07 -0.55
C ASP A 76 11.74 15.57 -0.20
N VAL A 77 11.06 14.71 -0.97
CA VAL A 77 11.27 13.26 -0.96
C VAL A 77 12.34 12.93 -1.98
N LEU A 78 13.58 12.75 -1.51
CA LEU A 78 14.72 12.48 -2.38
C LEU A 78 14.74 11.01 -2.80
N PRO A 79 15.01 10.71 -4.08
CA PRO A 79 15.27 9.34 -4.49
C PRO A 79 16.48 8.74 -3.77
N THR A 80 16.47 7.42 -3.56
CA THR A 80 17.60 6.68 -2.99
C THR A 80 18.88 6.94 -3.79
N ASP A 81 19.97 7.18 -3.09
CA ASP A 81 21.27 7.35 -3.72
C ASP A 81 21.71 6.08 -4.49
N PRO A 82 22.16 6.19 -5.75
CA PRO A 82 22.54 5.04 -6.55
C PRO A 82 23.69 4.22 -5.95
N GLU A 83 24.67 4.86 -5.29
CA GLU A 83 25.78 4.16 -4.65
C GLU A 83 25.30 3.38 -3.43
N ALA A 84 24.37 3.95 -2.65
CA ALA A 84 23.73 3.24 -1.54
C ALA A 84 22.99 1.98 -2.02
N ALA A 85 22.20 2.08 -3.10
CA ALA A 85 21.51 0.94 -3.69
C ALA A 85 22.48 -0.18 -4.14
N LEU A 86 23.57 0.19 -4.84
CA LEU A 86 24.61 -0.74 -5.26
C LEU A 86 25.31 -1.39 -4.05
N ASN A 87 25.59 -0.62 -3.00
CA ASN A 87 26.22 -1.13 -1.78
C ASN A 87 25.33 -2.13 -1.04
N THR A 88 24.02 -1.87 -0.95
CA THR A 88 23.05 -2.83 -0.36
C THR A 88 23.05 -4.14 -1.13
N ILE A 89 22.98 -4.10 -2.47
CA ILE A 89 23.01 -5.30 -3.32
C ILE A 89 24.32 -6.07 -3.12
N ALA A 90 25.47 -5.39 -3.19
CA ALA A 90 26.78 -6.01 -3.05
C ALA A 90 26.98 -6.65 -1.67
N THR A 91 26.53 -5.97 -0.61
CA THR A 91 26.63 -6.46 0.77
C THR A 91 25.76 -7.70 0.96
N HIS A 92 24.49 -7.66 0.53
CA HIS A 92 23.61 -8.83 0.61
C HIS A 92 24.14 -9.99 -0.22
N ARG A 93 24.65 -9.76 -1.44
CA ARG A 93 25.25 -10.79 -2.28
C ARG A 93 26.40 -11.51 -1.56
N ARG A 94 27.32 -10.74 -0.99
CA ARG A 94 28.48 -11.28 -0.26
C ARG A 94 28.03 -12.07 0.97
N VAL A 95 27.15 -11.50 1.80
CA VAL A 95 26.71 -12.15 3.05
C VAL A 95 25.91 -13.42 2.77
N PHE A 96 25.06 -13.43 1.74
CA PHE A 96 24.36 -14.65 1.32
C PHE A 96 25.34 -15.71 0.81
N HIS A 97 26.37 -15.31 0.06
CA HIS A 97 27.42 -16.22 -0.38
C HIS A 97 28.16 -16.85 0.80
N GLU A 98 28.60 -16.05 1.77
CA GLU A 98 29.28 -16.50 3.00
C GLU A 98 28.40 -17.45 3.84
N ALA A 99 27.08 -17.26 3.82
CA ALA A 99 26.11 -18.13 4.47
C ALA A 99 25.75 -19.40 3.65
N GLY A 100 26.33 -19.59 2.46
CA GLY A 100 26.02 -20.72 1.58
C GLY A 100 24.67 -20.62 0.85
N LEU A 101 24.08 -19.43 0.79
CA LEU A 101 22.73 -19.15 0.26
C LEU A 101 22.75 -18.63 -1.18
N ASN A 102 23.71 -19.06 -2.00
CA ASN A 102 23.87 -18.60 -3.39
C ASN A 102 22.60 -18.79 -4.25
N GLU A 103 21.97 -19.97 -4.14
CA GLU A 103 20.72 -20.27 -4.86
C GLU A 103 19.56 -19.40 -4.41
N ALA A 104 19.50 -19.08 -3.12
CA ALA A 104 18.47 -18.16 -2.60
C ALA A 104 18.72 -16.73 -3.09
N PHE A 105 19.99 -16.27 -3.09
CA PHE A 105 20.34 -14.96 -3.63
C PHE A 105 20.03 -14.84 -5.13
N ALA A 106 20.22 -15.90 -5.91
CA ALA A 106 19.83 -15.94 -7.32
C ALA A 106 18.31 -15.76 -7.54
N ARG A 107 17.50 -15.94 -6.48
CA ARG A 107 16.05 -15.67 -6.46
C ARG A 107 15.69 -14.35 -5.77
N VAL A 108 16.65 -13.49 -5.46
CA VAL A 108 16.38 -12.09 -5.16
C VAL A 108 16.00 -11.41 -6.47
N VAL A 109 14.77 -10.92 -6.56
CA VAL A 109 14.18 -10.37 -7.79
C VAL A 109 13.96 -8.86 -7.74
N ALA A 110 14.01 -8.26 -6.55
CA ALA A 110 13.92 -6.80 -6.44
C ALA A 110 14.69 -6.23 -5.24
N LEU A 111 15.05 -4.96 -5.38
CA LEU A 111 15.51 -4.10 -4.29
C LEU A 111 14.41 -3.08 -3.98
N VAL A 112 14.11 -2.89 -2.70
CA VAL A 112 13.27 -1.77 -2.26
C VAL A 112 14.10 -0.50 -2.23
N VAL A 113 13.58 0.55 -2.87
CA VAL A 113 14.19 1.88 -2.95
C VAL A 113 13.11 2.95 -2.93
N GLN A 114 13.48 4.18 -2.58
CA GLN A 114 12.62 5.36 -2.64
C GLN A 114 12.80 6.03 -4.02
N PRO A 115 11.79 6.05 -4.91
CA PRO A 115 11.87 6.72 -6.22
C PRO A 115 11.64 8.24 -6.18
N GLY A 116 11.39 8.82 -5.01
CA GLY A 116 10.86 10.18 -4.87
C GLY A 116 9.34 10.21 -5.02
N VAL A 117 8.64 9.26 -4.39
CA VAL A 117 7.18 9.26 -4.27
C VAL A 117 6.77 9.10 -2.81
N GLU A 118 5.73 9.81 -2.41
CA GLU A 118 5.14 9.73 -1.07
C GLU A 118 3.78 10.41 -1.09
N PHE A 119 3.00 10.23 -0.01
CA PHE A 119 1.81 11.03 0.26
C PHE A 119 1.75 11.41 1.75
N GLY A 120 1.20 12.59 2.01
CA GLY A 120 0.93 13.11 3.35
C GLY A 120 -0.57 13.27 3.53
N ASP A 121 -1.02 13.88 4.62
CA ASP A 121 -2.46 13.94 4.93
C ASP A 121 -3.33 14.55 3.82
N VAL A 122 -2.82 15.60 3.14
CA VAL A 122 -3.57 16.36 2.13
C VAL A 122 -2.77 16.61 0.84
N ASN A 123 -1.64 15.91 0.65
CA ASN A 123 -0.75 16.12 -0.49
C ASN A 123 -0.15 14.81 -1.00
N VAL A 124 0.28 14.82 -2.26
CA VAL A 124 0.94 13.68 -2.93
C VAL A 124 2.20 14.20 -3.61
N HIS A 125 3.35 13.62 -3.29
CA HIS A 125 4.60 13.88 -3.98
C HIS A 125 4.66 12.99 -5.23
N GLN A 126 4.35 13.58 -6.38
CA GLN A 126 4.28 12.86 -7.65
C GLN A 126 5.67 12.44 -8.15
N TYR A 127 5.74 11.29 -8.81
CA TYR A 127 6.97 10.80 -9.41
C TYR A 127 7.53 11.78 -10.46
N LYS A 128 8.81 12.09 -10.31
CA LYS A 128 9.59 12.95 -11.22
C LYS A 128 10.77 12.15 -11.79
N PRO A 129 10.64 11.58 -13.00
CA PRO A 129 11.67 10.73 -13.60
C PRO A 129 13.06 11.37 -13.60
N GLU A 130 13.13 12.69 -13.84
CA GLU A 130 14.35 13.49 -13.84
C GLU A 130 15.18 13.37 -12.56
N ASN A 131 14.53 13.23 -11.40
CA ASN A 131 15.19 13.11 -10.11
C ASN A 131 15.74 11.70 -9.88
N ALA A 132 15.11 10.67 -10.46
CA ALA A 132 15.43 9.27 -10.23
C ALA A 132 16.28 8.62 -11.35
N LYS A 133 16.75 9.40 -12.34
CA LYS A 133 17.56 8.88 -13.47
C LYS A 133 18.81 8.14 -13.03
N GLY A 134 19.51 8.63 -12.01
CA GLY A 134 20.70 7.98 -11.47
C GLY A 134 20.38 6.59 -10.90
N LEU A 135 19.27 6.50 -10.16
CA LEU A 135 18.83 5.27 -9.52
C LEU A 135 18.36 4.24 -10.55
N ALA A 136 17.61 4.65 -11.58
CA ALA A 136 17.20 3.76 -12.67
C ALA A 136 18.39 3.07 -13.38
N LYS A 137 19.54 3.76 -13.50
CA LYS A 137 20.76 3.20 -14.12
C LYS A 137 21.40 2.06 -13.32
N VAL A 138 21.12 1.92 -12.02
CA VAL A 138 21.62 0.80 -11.20
C VAL A 138 21.20 -0.54 -11.81
N LEU A 139 20.01 -0.61 -12.42
CA LEU A 139 19.50 -1.82 -13.06
C LEU A 139 20.27 -2.21 -14.33
N GLU A 140 21.02 -1.29 -14.96
CA GLU A 140 21.88 -1.63 -16.11
C GLU A 140 23.00 -2.60 -15.71
N SER A 141 23.50 -2.48 -14.47
CA SER A 141 24.50 -3.39 -13.89
C SER A 141 23.90 -4.61 -13.19
N GLU A 142 22.60 -4.61 -12.95
CA GLU A 142 21.89 -5.61 -12.15
C GLU A 142 20.65 -6.15 -12.90
N PRO A 143 20.83 -6.77 -14.09
CA PRO A 143 19.73 -7.07 -15.02
C PRO A 143 18.74 -8.13 -14.53
N SER A 144 19.09 -8.88 -13.47
CA SER A 144 18.19 -9.85 -12.82
C SER A 144 17.26 -9.21 -11.79
N LEU A 145 17.45 -7.93 -11.48
CA LEU A 145 16.66 -7.20 -10.49
C LEU A 145 15.70 -6.21 -11.15
N CYS A 146 14.61 -5.94 -10.47
CA CYS A 146 13.82 -4.74 -10.64
C CYS A 146 13.78 -3.95 -9.31
N PHE A 147 13.09 -2.82 -9.30
CA PHE A 147 12.78 -2.12 -8.06
C PHE A 147 11.37 -2.45 -7.58
N GLU A 148 11.24 -2.54 -6.26
CA GLU A 148 9.97 -2.47 -5.56
C GLU A 148 9.80 -1.08 -4.94
N ALA A 149 8.75 -0.36 -5.33
CA ALA A 149 8.40 0.93 -4.76
C ALA A 149 7.22 0.78 -3.79
N HIS A 150 7.36 1.37 -2.62
CA HIS A 150 6.31 1.49 -1.60
C HIS A 150 5.67 2.88 -1.70
N SER A 151 4.56 3.08 -0.99
CA SER A 151 3.81 4.35 -0.98
C SER A 151 3.49 4.91 -2.38
N THR A 152 3.19 4.03 -3.35
CA THR A 152 2.85 4.46 -4.72
C THR A 152 1.39 4.92 -4.84
N ASP A 153 0.66 4.91 -3.73
CA ASP A 153 -0.71 5.38 -3.62
C ASP A 153 -0.88 6.82 -4.15
N TYR A 154 -2.04 7.09 -4.76
CA TYR A 154 -2.49 8.40 -5.26
C TYR A 154 -1.64 9.03 -6.38
N GLN A 155 -0.64 8.31 -6.89
CA GLN A 155 0.10 8.71 -8.10
C GLN A 155 -0.84 8.74 -9.30
N SER A 156 -0.60 9.65 -10.24
CA SER A 156 -1.33 9.65 -11.51
C SER A 156 -1.04 8.37 -12.31
N ALA A 157 -1.96 7.93 -13.18
CA ALA A 157 -1.73 6.78 -14.05
C ALA A 157 -0.44 6.94 -14.90
N ASP A 158 -0.17 8.14 -15.42
CA ASP A 158 1.08 8.46 -16.16
C ASP A 158 2.32 8.36 -15.24
N SER A 159 2.24 8.79 -13.99
CA SER A 159 3.32 8.61 -13.00
C SER A 159 3.60 7.13 -12.73
N LEU A 160 2.57 6.31 -12.56
CA LEU A 160 2.69 4.86 -12.32
C LEU A 160 3.25 4.12 -13.55
N GLU A 161 2.85 4.51 -14.75
CA GLU A 161 3.43 3.99 -16.00
C GLU A 161 4.91 4.35 -16.15
N ARG A 162 5.29 5.59 -15.80
CA ARG A 162 6.69 6.03 -15.82
C ARG A 162 7.52 5.27 -14.79
N LEU A 163 7.01 5.09 -13.56
CA LEU A 163 7.63 4.22 -12.55
C LEU A 163 7.89 2.82 -13.12
N ALA A 164 6.89 2.20 -13.75
CA ALA A 164 7.06 0.87 -14.33
C ALA A 164 8.14 0.85 -15.42
N ARG A 165 8.17 1.89 -16.28
CA ARG A 165 9.18 2.03 -17.35
C ARG A 165 10.60 2.15 -16.80
N ASP A 166 10.76 2.91 -15.72
CA ASP A 166 12.06 3.24 -15.11
C ASP A 166 12.56 2.16 -14.14
N GLY A 167 11.89 1.01 -14.09
CA GLY A 167 12.36 -0.19 -13.39
C GLY A 167 11.64 -0.52 -12.09
N TYR A 168 10.72 0.33 -11.62
CA TYR A 168 9.86 0.08 -10.47
C TYR A 168 8.67 -0.81 -10.88
N ARG A 169 9.00 -2.08 -11.15
CA ARG A 169 8.08 -3.09 -11.70
C ARG A 169 7.16 -3.68 -10.66
N ILE A 170 7.50 -3.56 -9.37
CA ILE A 170 6.62 -3.93 -8.27
C ILE A 170 6.20 -2.63 -7.58
N GLN A 171 4.93 -2.26 -7.70
CA GLN A 171 4.37 -1.03 -7.12
C GLN A 171 3.36 -1.43 -6.06
N LYS A 172 3.66 -1.14 -4.78
CA LYS A 172 2.76 -1.47 -3.67
C LYS A 172 1.71 -0.38 -3.48
N VAL A 173 0.47 -0.82 -3.35
CA VAL A 173 -0.71 0.00 -3.06
C VAL A 173 -1.42 -0.57 -1.84
N GLY A 174 -1.97 0.29 -0.99
CA GLY A 174 -2.72 -0.14 0.19
C GLY A 174 -3.73 0.92 0.61
N PRO A 175 -3.29 2.02 1.24
CA PRO A 175 -4.16 3.12 1.68
C PRO A 175 -5.14 3.60 0.60
N TRP A 176 -4.74 3.71 -0.67
CA TRP A 176 -5.64 4.16 -1.72
C TRP A 176 -6.85 3.23 -1.92
N LEU A 177 -6.67 1.92 -1.74
CA LEU A 177 -7.76 0.95 -1.90
C LEU A 177 -8.80 1.11 -0.79
N SER A 178 -8.36 1.22 0.47
CA SER A 178 -9.26 1.43 1.61
C SER A 178 -9.82 2.85 1.66
N PHE A 179 -9.09 3.85 1.17
CA PHE A 179 -9.58 5.21 0.97
C PHE A 179 -10.71 5.24 -0.05
N ALA A 180 -10.55 4.59 -1.21
CA ALA A 180 -11.59 4.45 -2.22
C ALA A 180 -12.83 3.72 -1.68
N MET A 181 -12.63 2.65 -0.91
CA MET A 181 -13.71 1.95 -0.20
C MET A 181 -14.45 2.90 0.77
N ARG A 182 -13.74 3.70 1.55
CA ARG A 182 -14.32 4.69 2.48
C ARG A 182 -15.13 5.74 1.72
N GLU A 183 -14.62 6.26 0.60
CA GLU A 183 -15.35 7.23 -0.24
C GLU A 183 -16.66 6.63 -0.76
N ALA A 184 -16.63 5.38 -1.22
CA ALA A 184 -17.84 4.67 -1.65
C ALA A 184 -18.83 4.53 -0.50
N LEU A 185 -18.38 4.06 0.66
CA LEU A 185 -19.22 3.89 1.85
C LEU A 185 -19.84 5.22 2.32
N TYR A 186 -19.10 6.32 2.33
CA TYR A 186 -19.63 7.64 2.75
C TYR A 186 -20.57 8.26 1.70
N SER A 187 -20.34 7.97 0.44
CA SER A 187 -21.26 8.33 -0.64
C SER A 187 -22.59 7.58 -0.50
N LEU A 188 -22.52 6.26 -0.23
CA LEU A 188 -23.68 5.42 0.02
C LEU A 188 -24.42 5.82 1.32
N ASP A 189 -23.69 6.20 2.37
CA ASP A 189 -24.25 6.76 3.62
C ASP A 189 -25.10 8.01 3.35
N SER A 190 -24.62 8.86 2.44
CA SER A 190 -25.37 10.05 1.99
C SER A 190 -26.59 9.66 1.14
N ILE A 191 -26.46 8.72 0.21
CA ILE A 191 -27.58 8.19 -0.59
C ILE A 191 -28.67 7.58 0.30
N ALA A 192 -28.31 6.75 1.28
CA ALA A 192 -29.25 6.12 2.20
C ALA A 192 -30.06 7.17 2.98
N SER A 193 -29.41 8.26 3.39
CA SER A 193 -30.05 9.38 4.09
C SER A 193 -31.11 10.10 3.25
N GLU A 194 -30.97 10.11 1.91
CA GLU A 194 -31.97 10.69 1.00
C GLU A 194 -33.11 9.73 0.68
N LEU A 195 -32.85 8.42 0.69
CA LEU A 195 -33.80 7.38 0.26
C LEU A 195 -34.68 6.85 1.39
N ASP A 196 -34.17 6.79 2.61
CA ASP A 196 -34.85 6.22 3.76
C ASP A 196 -34.92 7.24 4.92
N PRO A 197 -36.11 7.81 5.20
CA PRO A 197 -36.30 8.72 6.32
C PRO A 197 -35.99 8.11 7.70
N GLU A 198 -35.99 6.77 7.84
CA GLU A 198 -35.62 6.07 9.07
C GLU A 198 -34.10 5.95 9.23
N TYR A 199 -33.33 6.22 8.17
CA TYR A 199 -31.86 6.25 8.20
C TYR A 199 -31.36 7.67 8.50
N PRO A 200 -30.77 7.93 9.69
CA PRO A 200 -30.32 9.28 10.03
C PRO A 200 -29.21 9.78 9.10
N PRO A 201 -29.16 11.09 8.80
CA PRO A 201 -28.10 11.67 7.98
C PRO A 201 -26.70 11.32 8.47
N ARG A 202 -25.87 10.78 7.56
CA ARG A 202 -24.47 10.41 7.83
C ARG A 202 -24.28 9.45 9.00
N SER A 203 -25.17 8.46 9.13
CA SER A 203 -25.16 7.54 10.27
C SER A 203 -23.88 6.69 10.32
N LEU A 204 -23.35 6.27 9.18
CA LEU A 204 -22.08 5.53 9.13
C LEU A 204 -20.91 6.42 9.54
N MET A 205 -20.78 7.60 8.95
CA MET A 205 -19.69 8.53 9.27
C MET A 205 -19.67 8.89 10.77
N SER A 206 -20.85 9.11 11.36
CA SER A 206 -20.99 9.43 12.80
C SER A 206 -20.58 8.27 13.71
N ALA A 207 -20.92 7.03 13.32
CA ALA A 207 -20.50 5.83 14.03
C ALA A 207 -18.98 5.64 13.98
N MET A 208 -18.37 5.87 12.81
CA MET A 208 -16.92 5.81 12.65
C MET A 208 -16.20 6.89 13.45
N GLU A 209 -16.73 8.12 13.48
CA GLU A 209 -16.16 9.20 14.31
C GLU A 209 -16.17 8.84 15.79
N SER A 210 -17.31 8.35 16.29
CA SER A 210 -17.44 7.95 17.69
C SER A 210 -16.46 6.83 18.04
N LEU A 211 -16.35 5.81 17.18
CA LEU A 211 -15.40 4.71 17.34
C LEU A 211 -13.94 5.20 17.36
N MET A 212 -13.55 6.06 16.41
CA MET A 212 -12.18 6.57 16.33
C MET A 212 -11.84 7.47 17.51
N LEU A 213 -12.79 8.22 18.07
CA LEU A 213 -12.58 9.01 19.29
C LEU A 213 -12.44 8.12 20.54
N GLU A 214 -13.21 7.03 20.61
CA GLU A 214 -13.12 6.07 21.72
C GLU A 214 -11.82 5.25 21.70
N GLN A 215 -11.26 4.99 20.52
CA GLN A 215 -10.06 4.18 20.29
C GLN A 215 -9.04 4.99 19.48
N PRO A 216 -8.33 5.96 20.08
CA PRO A 216 -7.48 6.88 19.31
C PRO A 216 -6.13 6.29 18.86
N GLU A 217 -5.76 5.10 19.33
CA GLU A 217 -4.42 4.53 19.19
C GLU A 217 -3.92 4.38 17.75
N ASN A 218 -4.81 4.17 16.78
CA ASN A 218 -4.39 3.97 15.39
C ASN A 218 -4.24 5.29 14.60
N TRP A 219 -4.61 6.44 15.18
CA TRP A 219 -4.55 7.74 14.47
C TRP A 219 -3.90 8.90 15.26
N GLN A 220 -3.91 8.89 16.60
CA GLN A 220 -3.51 10.04 17.42
C GLN A 220 -2.08 10.54 17.19
N ASP A 221 -1.14 9.62 16.87
CA ASP A 221 0.26 9.97 16.62
C ASP A 221 0.50 10.47 15.18
N HIS A 222 -0.53 10.40 14.33
CA HIS A 222 -0.49 10.83 12.92
C HIS A 222 -1.22 12.17 12.70
N TYR A 223 -2.31 12.45 13.43
CA TYR A 223 -3.12 13.65 13.21
C TYR A 223 -2.94 14.66 14.33
N SER A 224 -2.44 15.84 13.96
CA SER A 224 -2.21 16.96 14.87
C SER A 224 -3.12 18.16 14.55
N GLY A 225 -3.06 19.20 15.39
CA GLY A 225 -3.87 20.42 15.22
C GLY A 225 -5.09 20.46 16.14
N THR A 226 -6.04 21.32 15.79
CA THR A 226 -7.31 21.52 16.50
C THR A 226 -8.24 20.31 16.35
N ASP A 227 -9.23 20.19 17.24
CA ASP A 227 -10.25 19.13 17.17
C ASP A 227 -10.92 19.04 15.79
N ARG A 228 -11.12 20.20 15.14
CA ARG A 228 -11.71 20.27 13.79
C ARG A 228 -10.76 19.77 12.72
N GLU A 229 -9.47 20.10 12.80
CA GLU A 229 -8.46 19.60 11.87
C GLU A 229 -8.30 18.09 12.03
N GLN A 230 -8.23 17.59 13.27
CA GLN A 230 -8.17 16.15 13.53
C GLN A 230 -9.43 15.42 13.03
N TYR A 231 -10.63 16.00 13.21
CA TYR A 231 -11.85 15.46 12.62
C TYR A 231 -11.72 15.33 11.10
N LEU A 232 -11.22 16.36 10.42
CA LEU A 232 -11.02 16.29 8.98
C LEU A 232 -10.00 15.20 8.62
N SER A 233 -8.88 15.11 9.33
CA SER A 233 -7.88 14.08 9.07
C SER A 233 -8.41 12.66 9.28
N ARG A 234 -9.19 12.40 10.36
CA ARG A 234 -9.80 11.09 10.61
C ARG A 234 -10.64 10.57 9.45
N HIS A 235 -11.31 11.47 8.73
CA HIS A 235 -12.26 11.10 7.68
C HIS A 235 -11.75 11.30 6.26
N TYR A 236 -10.75 12.15 6.03
CA TYR A 236 -10.37 12.60 4.70
C TYR A 236 -8.87 12.55 4.42
N SER A 237 -8.01 12.30 5.40
CA SER A 237 -6.56 12.21 5.18
C SER A 237 -6.20 11.04 4.25
N TYR A 238 -5.25 11.27 3.34
CA TYR A 238 -4.66 10.21 2.49
C TYR A 238 -3.88 9.15 3.29
N SER A 239 -3.48 9.47 4.53
CA SER A 239 -2.89 8.50 5.46
C SER A 239 -3.86 7.38 5.82
N ASP A 240 -5.17 7.59 5.61
CA ASP A 240 -6.26 6.60 5.70
C ASP A 240 -6.24 5.75 6.98
N ARG A 241 -6.00 6.38 8.13
CA ARG A 241 -5.89 5.66 9.42
C ARG A 241 -7.23 5.04 9.86
N ILE A 242 -8.34 5.48 9.29
CA ILE A 242 -9.65 4.84 9.47
C ILE A 242 -9.66 3.36 9.03
N ARG A 243 -8.74 2.92 8.15
CA ARG A 243 -8.68 1.52 7.70
C ARG A 243 -8.52 0.50 8.81
N TYR A 244 -7.91 0.88 9.93
CA TYR A 244 -7.68 0.01 11.07
C TYR A 244 -8.96 -0.28 11.89
N TYR A 245 -10.05 0.44 11.61
CA TYR A 245 -11.30 0.36 12.39
C TYR A 245 -12.39 -0.47 11.69
N TRP A 246 -12.26 -0.75 10.40
CA TRP A 246 -13.30 -1.44 9.61
C TRP A 246 -13.60 -2.86 10.08
N THR A 247 -12.65 -3.53 10.74
CA THR A 247 -12.83 -4.88 11.29
C THR A 247 -13.41 -4.90 12.70
N SER A 248 -13.67 -3.73 13.30
CA SER A 248 -14.35 -3.65 14.59
C SER A 248 -15.84 -4.00 14.46
N SER A 249 -16.44 -4.54 15.52
CA SER A 249 -17.87 -4.86 15.53
C SER A 249 -18.74 -3.62 15.31
N LYS A 250 -18.36 -2.46 15.87
CA LYS A 250 -19.11 -1.20 15.69
C LYS A 250 -19.11 -0.73 14.23
N ALA A 251 -17.97 -0.85 13.53
CA ALA A 251 -17.89 -0.51 12.12
C ALA A 251 -18.70 -1.50 11.26
N ASP A 252 -18.55 -2.80 11.51
CA ASP A 252 -19.29 -3.86 10.81
C ASP A 252 -20.81 -3.72 10.95
N GLU A 253 -21.30 -3.44 12.17
CA GLU A 253 -22.72 -3.17 12.43
C GLU A 253 -23.22 -1.93 11.67
N ALA A 254 -22.43 -0.85 11.64
CA ALA A 254 -22.79 0.38 10.95
C ALA A 254 -22.85 0.19 9.43
N VAL A 255 -21.88 -0.53 8.84
CA VAL A 255 -21.84 -0.88 7.42
C VAL A 255 -22.98 -1.84 7.07
N THR A 256 -23.22 -2.87 7.88
CA THR A 256 -24.31 -3.83 7.68
C THR A 256 -25.67 -3.14 7.67
N ARG A 257 -25.88 -2.19 8.60
CA ARG A 257 -27.10 -1.37 8.63
C ARG A 257 -27.24 -0.53 7.36
N LEU A 258 -26.17 0.12 6.89
CA LEU A 258 -26.17 0.89 5.65
C LEU A 258 -26.57 0.03 4.45
N LEU A 259 -25.91 -1.13 4.26
CA LEU A 259 -26.19 -2.04 3.15
C LEU A 259 -27.61 -2.59 3.23
N LYS A 260 -28.08 -2.95 4.43
CA LYS A 260 -29.46 -3.42 4.64
C LYS A 260 -30.49 -2.36 4.26
N THR A 261 -30.29 -1.11 4.69
CA THR A 261 -31.15 0.01 4.30
C THR A 261 -31.20 0.13 2.77
N LEU A 262 -30.06 0.15 2.09
CA LEU A 262 -30.01 0.29 0.63
C LEU A 262 -30.58 -0.91 -0.13
N SER A 263 -30.47 -2.13 0.42
CA SER A 263 -31.01 -3.34 -0.21
C SER A 263 -32.53 -3.33 -0.41
N GLY A 264 -33.26 -2.52 0.36
CA GLY A 264 -34.71 -2.31 0.22
C GLY A 264 -35.10 -1.34 -0.89
N HIS A 265 -34.14 -0.68 -1.53
CA HIS A 265 -34.37 0.42 -2.46
C HIS A 265 -33.71 0.17 -3.83
N VAL A 266 -34.35 0.67 -4.89
CA VAL A 266 -33.66 0.89 -6.16
C VAL A 266 -32.93 2.22 -6.05
N ILE A 267 -31.59 2.22 -6.14
CA ILE A 267 -30.80 3.45 -6.08
C ILE A 267 -30.99 4.22 -7.40
N PRO A 268 -31.57 5.43 -7.39
CA PRO A 268 -31.75 6.23 -8.61
C PRO A 268 -30.40 6.60 -9.23
N GLU A 269 -30.30 6.51 -10.56
CA GLU A 269 -29.06 6.84 -11.28
C GLU A 269 -28.59 8.27 -11.04
N THR A 270 -29.50 9.20 -10.75
CA THR A 270 -29.20 10.60 -10.45
C THR A 270 -28.47 10.75 -9.13
N LEU A 271 -28.77 9.91 -8.13
CA LEU A 271 -28.02 9.88 -6.87
C LEU A 271 -26.64 9.26 -7.08
N ILE A 272 -26.53 8.21 -7.89
CA ILE A 272 -25.22 7.64 -8.26
C ILE A 272 -24.39 8.68 -9.01
N SER A 273 -24.96 9.40 -9.97
CA SER A 273 -24.29 10.49 -10.69
C SER A 273 -23.83 11.62 -9.75
N GLN A 274 -24.59 11.92 -8.70
CA GLN A 274 -24.30 13.00 -7.76
C GLN A 274 -23.18 12.63 -6.77
N TYR A 275 -23.18 11.41 -6.23
CA TYR A 275 -22.26 11.00 -5.17
C TYR A 275 -21.11 10.11 -5.65
N LEU A 276 -21.31 9.37 -6.75
CA LEU A 276 -20.36 8.41 -7.33
C LEU A 276 -20.22 8.60 -8.85
N PRO A 277 -19.84 9.80 -9.32
CA PRO A 277 -19.89 10.16 -10.74
C PRO A 277 -19.04 9.25 -11.63
N ALA A 278 -17.87 8.78 -11.15
CA ALA A 278 -17.01 7.89 -11.91
C ALA A 278 -17.64 6.49 -12.13
N CYS A 279 -18.33 5.96 -11.12
CA CYS A 279 -19.07 4.70 -11.24
C CYS A 279 -20.30 4.86 -12.15
N TRP A 280 -21.00 6.00 -12.06
CA TRP A 280 -22.11 6.33 -12.97
C TRP A 280 -21.65 6.36 -14.44
N GLN A 281 -20.53 7.02 -14.74
CA GLN A 281 -19.97 7.06 -16.09
C GLN A 281 -19.62 5.67 -16.64
N ARG A 282 -19.11 4.76 -15.80
CA ARG A 282 -18.81 3.37 -16.20
C ARG A 282 -20.06 2.52 -16.44
N SER A 283 -21.12 2.77 -15.68
CA SER A 283 -22.30 1.91 -15.66
C SER A 283 -23.39 2.28 -16.65
N MET A 284 -23.36 3.48 -17.26
CA MET A 284 -24.40 4.07 -18.13
C MET A 284 -25.36 3.02 -18.75
N GLY A 285 -26.53 2.84 -18.12
CA GLY A 285 -27.59 1.92 -18.55
C GLY A 285 -27.79 0.66 -17.70
N ASN A 286 -26.89 0.36 -16.74
CA ASN A 286 -27.02 -0.77 -15.82
C ASN A 286 -27.31 -0.31 -14.38
N SER A 287 -28.27 -0.98 -13.72
CA SER A 287 -28.50 -0.78 -12.29
C SER A 287 -27.38 -1.43 -11.49
N LEU A 288 -26.79 -0.69 -10.54
CA LEU A 288 -25.73 -1.18 -9.65
C LEU A 288 -26.25 -1.29 -8.22
N SER A 289 -25.97 -2.44 -7.58
CA SER A 289 -26.11 -2.62 -6.13
C SER A 289 -25.10 -1.77 -5.36
N ALA A 290 -25.35 -1.52 -4.08
CA ALA A 290 -24.41 -0.84 -3.18
C ALA A 290 -23.04 -1.54 -3.14
N GLU A 291 -23.02 -2.87 -3.10
CA GLU A 291 -21.81 -3.68 -3.09
C GLU A 291 -21.01 -3.51 -4.40
N ALA A 292 -21.70 -3.53 -5.54
CA ALA A 292 -21.08 -3.28 -6.84
C ALA A 292 -20.47 -1.87 -6.92
N LEU A 293 -21.13 -0.85 -6.36
CA LEU A 293 -20.59 0.52 -6.31
C LEU A 293 -19.32 0.62 -5.46
N ILE A 294 -19.23 -0.13 -4.35
CA ILE A 294 -18.01 -0.21 -3.53
C ILE A 294 -16.88 -0.86 -4.32
N LEU A 295 -17.15 -2.00 -4.95
CA LEU A 295 -16.16 -2.72 -5.76
C LEU A 295 -15.68 -1.90 -6.96
N ASP A 296 -16.59 -1.28 -7.70
CA ASP A 296 -16.26 -0.42 -8.85
C ASP A 296 -15.37 0.77 -8.44
N THR A 297 -15.61 1.35 -7.26
CA THR A 297 -14.78 2.46 -6.75
C THR A 297 -13.36 1.99 -6.40
N ILE A 298 -13.22 0.79 -5.83
CA ILE A 298 -11.90 0.18 -5.56
C ILE A 298 -11.21 -0.19 -6.87
N GLU A 299 -11.93 -0.76 -7.83
CA GLU A 299 -11.40 -1.09 -9.16
C GLU A 299 -10.91 0.15 -9.89
N LEU A 300 -11.61 1.28 -9.79
CA LEU A 300 -11.17 2.54 -10.38
C LEU A 300 -9.80 2.99 -9.84
N ALA A 301 -9.51 2.78 -8.55
CA ALA A 301 -8.19 3.02 -8.00
C ALA A 301 -7.16 2.04 -8.60
N LEU A 302 -7.48 0.75 -8.64
CA LEU A 302 -6.61 -0.31 -9.20
C LEU A 302 -6.29 -0.09 -10.68
N MET A 303 -7.23 0.42 -11.49
CA MET A 303 -7.04 0.65 -12.92
C MET A 303 -5.99 1.71 -13.24
N ASN A 304 -5.57 2.53 -12.28
CA ASN A 304 -4.44 3.43 -12.46
C ASN A 304 -3.10 2.69 -12.50
N TYR A 305 -3.03 1.49 -11.90
CA TYR A 305 -1.80 0.72 -11.86
C TYR A 305 -1.56 0.01 -13.19
N PRO A 306 -0.33 0.10 -13.74
CA PRO A 306 -0.01 -0.53 -15.00
C PRO A 306 -0.13 -2.05 -14.86
N THR A 307 -0.96 -2.66 -15.69
CA THR A 307 -0.93 -4.10 -15.87
C THR A 307 0.25 -4.44 -16.79
N PRO A 308 1.11 -5.41 -16.43
CA PRO A 308 2.13 -5.86 -17.35
C PRO A 308 1.43 -6.35 -18.63
N ASN A 309 1.92 -5.95 -19.81
CA ASN A 309 1.62 -6.70 -21.01
C ASN A 309 2.01 -8.16 -20.72
N PRO A 310 1.12 -9.15 -20.95
CA PRO A 310 1.52 -10.54 -20.82
C PRO A 310 2.78 -10.70 -21.65
N LEU A 311 3.86 -11.20 -21.02
CA LEU A 311 5.13 -11.43 -21.68
C LEU A 311 4.82 -12.15 -22.99
N THR A 312 4.89 -11.43 -24.12
CA THR A 312 4.88 -12.07 -25.42
C THR A 312 6.14 -12.89 -25.44
N THR A 313 6.00 -14.20 -25.22
CA THR A 313 7.07 -15.17 -25.37
C THR A 313 7.69 -14.94 -26.75
N ALA A 314 8.88 -14.37 -26.77
CA ALA A 314 9.75 -14.35 -27.94
C ALA A 314 10.48 -15.69 -28.03
#